data_AF-R8BDJ2-F1
#
_entry.id   AF-R8BDJ2-F1
#
_cell.length_a   1.000
_cell.length_b   1.000
_cell.length_c   1.000
_cell.angle_alpha   90.00
_cell.angle_beta   90.00
_cell.angle_gamma   90.00
#
_symmetry.space_group_name_H-M   'P 1'
#
loop_
_entity.id
_entity.type
_entity.pdbx_description
1 polymer ?
#
loop_
_entity_poly.entity_id
_entity_poly.type
_entity_poly.pdbx_seq_one_letter_code
_entity_poly.pdbx_strand_id
1 'polypeptide(L)'
;MLLFQVKYYDGILILTTNRVGTFDEAFKSRIHLALRYSNLDEDQRVEIWRNFIRMLAKTKERVDIDDLELNVHKLAQVELNGRQIRNVITLARYLAKFRKQMLVYKHVQDAFASVVKFDEYLNKLRGSDDRWATESRLR
;
A
#
# COMPACT_ATOMS: atom_id res chain seq x y z
N MET A 1 6.73 -10.06 -25.50
CA MET A 1 8.16 -10.37 -25.29
C MET A 1 8.42 -11.26 -24.07
N LEU A 2 7.68 -11.15 -22.95
CA LEU A 2 7.84 -12.00 -21.75
C LEU A 2 7.59 -13.52 -21.97
N LEU A 3 6.68 -13.90 -22.87
CA LEU A 3 6.29 -15.31 -23.10
C LEU A 3 7.44 -16.25 -23.49
N PHE A 4 8.47 -15.76 -24.19
CA PHE A 4 9.58 -16.62 -24.65
C PHE A 4 10.57 -16.92 -23.52
N GLN A 5 10.82 -15.96 -22.62
CA GLN A 5 11.74 -16.12 -21.49
C GLN A 5 11.21 -17.09 -20.42
N VAL A 6 9.88 -17.18 -20.24
CA VAL A 6 9.28 -18.12 -19.27
C VAL A 6 9.49 -19.58 -19.67
N LYS A 7 9.66 -19.88 -20.96
CA LYS A 7 9.76 -21.26 -21.46
C LYS A 7 11.08 -21.97 -21.13
N TYR A 8 12.16 -21.23 -20.88
CA TYR A 8 13.51 -21.76 -20.72
C TYR A 8 14.12 -21.50 -19.35
N TYR A 9 13.30 -21.12 -18.36
CA TYR A 9 13.78 -20.85 -17.02
C TYR A 9 13.82 -22.14 -16.20
N ASP A 10 15.02 -22.68 -15.93
CA ASP A 10 15.24 -23.87 -15.11
C ASP A 10 15.17 -23.57 -13.60
N GLY A 11 14.11 -22.88 -13.15
CA GLY A 11 13.94 -22.51 -11.74
C GLY A 11 12.52 -22.05 -11.37
N ILE A 12 12.38 -21.49 -10.17
CA ILE A 12 11.10 -20.92 -9.70
C ILE A 12 10.99 -19.46 -10.16
N LEU A 13 10.09 -19.19 -11.10
CA LEU A 13 9.78 -17.84 -11.55
C LEU A 13 8.63 -17.24 -10.72
N ILE A 14 8.90 -16.11 -10.05
CA ILE A 14 7.88 -15.34 -9.32
C ILE A 14 7.51 -14.10 -10.15
N LEU A 15 6.22 -13.95 -10.44
CA LEU A 15 5.67 -12.81 -11.18
C LEU A 15 4.67 -12.05 -10.32
N THR A 16 4.70 -10.73 -10.38
CA THR A 16 3.70 -9.85 -9.76
C THR A 16 3.04 -8.99 -10.83
N THR A 17 1.72 -8.89 -10.82
CA THR A 17 0.97 -8.06 -11.77
C THR A 17 -0.20 -7.38 -11.08
N ASN A 18 -0.40 -6.10 -11.37
CA ASN A 18 -1.61 -5.35 -11.01
C ASN A 18 -2.69 -5.46 -12.11
N ARG A 19 -2.41 -6.18 -13.20
CA ARG A 19 -3.27 -6.32 -14.39
C ARG A 19 -3.36 -7.78 -14.81
N VAL A 20 -3.93 -8.64 -13.95
CA VAL A 20 -4.12 -10.06 -14.29
C VAL A 20 -5.09 -10.26 -15.47
N GLY A 21 -6.00 -9.30 -15.69
CA GLY A 21 -6.96 -9.33 -16.80
C GLY A 21 -6.35 -9.19 -18.19
N THR A 22 -5.08 -8.80 -18.29
CA THR A 22 -4.37 -8.69 -19.58
C THR A 22 -3.56 -9.93 -19.94
N PHE A 23 -3.58 -10.98 -19.11
CA PHE A 23 -2.92 -12.24 -19.42
C PHE A 23 -3.75 -13.08 -20.39
N ASP A 24 -3.11 -13.50 -21.49
CA ASP A 24 -3.70 -14.42 -22.46
C ASP A 24 -3.79 -15.85 -21.91
N GLU A 25 -4.51 -16.71 -22.63
CA GLU A 25 -4.73 -18.10 -22.26
C GLU A 25 -3.42 -18.92 -22.22
N ALA A 26 -2.47 -18.59 -23.10
CA ALA A 26 -1.16 -19.22 -23.16
C ALA A 26 -0.28 -18.89 -21.94
N PHE A 27 -0.41 -17.69 -21.36
CA PHE A 27 0.31 -17.32 -20.16
C PHE A 27 -0.30 -17.99 -18.92
N LYS A 28 -1.64 -18.08 -18.86
CA LYS A 28 -2.35 -18.76 -17.77
C LYS A 28 -2.03 -20.25 -17.69
N SER A 29 -1.91 -20.94 -18.83
CA SER A 29 -1.59 -22.38 -18.86
C SER A 29 -0.19 -22.72 -18.32
N ARG A 30 0.67 -21.72 -18.11
CA ARG A 30 2.03 -21.87 -17.57
C ARG A 30 2.15 -21.44 -16.10
N ILE A 31 1.06 -21.03 -15.48
CA ILE A 31 1.02 -20.64 -14.06
C ILE A 31 0.57 -21.85 -13.24
N HIS A 32 1.48 -22.43 -12.48
CA HIS A 32 1.19 -23.55 -11.58
C HIS A 32 0.47 -23.12 -10.30
N LEU A 33 0.75 -21.91 -9.80
CA LEU A 33 0.13 -21.34 -8.60
C LEU A 33 -0.20 -19.86 -8.84
N ALA A 34 -1.47 -19.50 -8.62
CA ALA A 34 -1.92 -18.12 -8.66
C ALA A 34 -2.37 -17.68 -7.26
N LEU A 35 -1.60 -16.80 -6.63
CA LEU A 35 -1.97 -16.19 -5.35
C LEU A 35 -2.63 -14.84 -5.61
N ARG A 36 -3.91 -14.74 -5.27
CA ARG A 36 -4.63 -13.45 -5.26
C ARG A 36 -4.45 -12.82 -3.89
N TYR A 37 -3.84 -11.64 -3.86
CA TYR A 37 -3.82 -10.80 -2.68
C TYR A 37 -5.11 -9.99 -2.61
N SER A 38 -5.96 -10.33 -1.66
CA SER A 38 -7.17 -9.56 -1.33
C SER A 38 -6.81 -8.26 -0.60
N ASN A 39 -7.78 -7.37 -0.46
CA ASN A 39 -7.64 -6.24 0.44
C ASN A 39 -7.42 -6.74 1.87
N LEU A 40 -6.65 -5.98 2.65
CA LEU A 40 -6.34 -6.31 4.03
C LEU A 40 -7.61 -6.24 4.87
N ASP A 41 -7.84 -7.23 5.72
CA ASP A 41 -8.83 -7.11 6.80
C ASP A 41 -8.29 -6.23 7.96
N GLU A 42 -9.14 -5.95 8.94
CA GLU A 42 -8.77 -5.09 10.07
C GLU A 42 -7.63 -5.69 10.90
N ASP A 43 -7.66 -6.99 11.19
CA ASP A 43 -6.65 -7.68 11.99
C ASP A 43 -5.28 -7.68 11.30
N GLN A 44 -5.26 -7.91 9.98
CA GLN A 44 -4.08 -7.78 9.14
C GLN A 44 -3.53 -6.35 9.15
N ARG A 45 -4.41 -5.33 9.11
CA ARG A 45 -3.98 -3.93 9.22
C ARG A 45 -3.40 -3.64 10.61
N VAL A 46 -3.99 -4.15 11.70
CA VAL A 46 -3.42 -4.04 13.05
C VAL A 46 -2.01 -4.63 13.09
N GLU A 47 -1.81 -5.82 12.52
CA GLU A 47 -0.50 -6.46 12.51
C GLU A 47 0.53 -5.65 11.71
N ILE A 48 0.14 -5.12 10.55
CA ILE A 48 0.99 -4.26 9.73
C ILE A 48 1.37 -2.98 10.48
N TRP A 49 0.41 -2.34 11.16
CA TRP A 49 0.67 -1.17 11.99
C TRP A 49 1.67 -1.49 13.11
N ARG A 50 1.44 -2.57 13.87
CA ARG A 50 2.37 -3.03 14.91
C ARG A 50 3.76 -3.30 14.36
N ASN A 51 3.86 -3.93 13.18
CA ASN A 51 5.14 -4.19 12.55
C ASN A 51 5.91 -2.90 12.26
N PHE A 52 5.23 -1.86 11.76
CA PHE A 52 5.88 -0.56 11.58
C PHE A 52 6.19 0.14 12.90
N ILE A 53 5.33 0.07 13.91
CA ILE A 53 5.61 0.64 15.25
C ILE A 53 6.85 -0.01 15.86
N ARG A 54 6.97 -1.34 15.79
CA ARG A 54 8.18 -2.07 16.21
C ARG A 54 9.43 -1.64 15.42
N MET A 55 9.29 -1.35 14.13
CA MET A 55 10.40 -0.80 13.34
C MET A 55 10.79 0.60 13.82
N LEU A 56 9.83 1.46 14.18
CA LEU A 56 10.09 2.78 14.75
C LEU A 56 10.82 2.68 16.09
N ALA A 57 10.42 1.75 16.95
CA ALA A 57 11.07 1.51 18.24
C ALA A 57 12.56 1.15 18.12
N LYS A 58 12.99 0.58 16.98
CA LYS A 58 14.39 0.26 16.68
C LYS A 58 15.19 1.45 16.15
N THR A 59 14.53 2.58 15.85
CA THR A 59 15.21 3.79 15.39
C THR A 59 15.71 4.63 16.57
N LYS A 60 16.66 5.53 16.32
CA LYS A 60 17.12 6.52 17.33
C LYS A 60 16.21 7.74 17.42
N GLU A 61 15.01 7.68 16.84
CA GLU A 61 14.09 8.81 16.81
C GLU A 61 13.29 8.90 18.12
N ARG A 62 12.87 10.12 18.48
CA ARG A 62 11.97 10.32 19.61
C ARG A 62 10.55 9.95 19.18
N VAL A 63 10.10 8.77 19.59
CA VAL A 63 8.77 8.24 19.28
C VAL A 63 8.10 7.77 20.57
N ASP A 64 6.84 8.16 20.75
CA ASP A 64 5.96 7.65 21.79
C ASP A 64 5.34 6.34 21.33
N ILE A 65 5.99 5.21 21.67
CA ILE A 65 5.53 3.89 21.23
C ILE A 65 4.24 3.48 21.93
N ASP A 66 4.09 3.84 23.21
CA ASP A 66 2.92 3.49 24.00
C ASP A 66 1.67 4.20 23.48
N ASP A 67 1.76 5.49 23.15
CA ASP A 67 0.66 6.23 22.52
C ASP A 67 0.24 5.64 21.16
N LEU A 68 1.21 5.18 20.35
CA LEU A 68 0.91 4.54 19.06
C LEU A 68 0.26 3.16 19.24
N GLU A 69 0.74 2.34 20.17
CA GLU A 69 0.17 1.01 20.45
C GLU A 69 -1.24 1.11 21.03
N LEU A 70 -1.50 2.06 21.95
CA LEU A 70 -2.83 2.30 22.50
C LEU A 70 -3.87 2.68 21.44
N ASN A 71 -3.43 3.31 20.35
CA ASN A 71 -4.31 3.75 19.27
C ASN A 71 -4.25 2.85 18.02
N VAL A 72 -3.53 1.72 18.06
CA VAL A 72 -3.31 0.86 16.88
C VAL A 72 -4.60 0.34 16.26
N HIS A 73 -5.59 -0.02 17.09
CA HIS A 73 -6.88 -0.49 16.62
C HIS A 73 -7.66 0.63 15.90
N LYS A 74 -7.62 1.87 16.40
CA LYS A 74 -8.22 3.03 15.72
C LYS A 74 -7.55 3.32 14.37
N LEU A 75 -6.23 3.16 14.29
CA LEU A 75 -5.47 3.32 13.04
C LEU A 75 -5.86 2.24 12.00
N ALA A 76 -6.18 1.03 12.46
CA ALA A 76 -6.56 -0.09 11.60
C ALA A 76 -8.02 -0.08 11.13
N GLN A 77 -8.91 0.69 11.76
CA GLN A 77 -10.28 0.88 11.29
C GLN A 77 -10.35 1.55 9.91
N VAL A 78 -9.33 2.34 9.55
CA VAL A 78 -9.25 2.95 8.23
C VAL A 78 -8.74 1.92 7.22
N GLU A 79 -9.47 1.73 6.12
CA GLU A 79 -9.13 0.80 5.04
C GLU A 79 -7.94 1.31 4.20
N LEU A 80 -6.74 1.14 4.74
CA LEU A 80 -5.50 1.42 4.02
C LEU A 80 -4.81 0.13 3.58
N ASN A 81 -4.22 0.17 2.38
CA ASN A 81 -3.26 -0.85 1.96
C ASN A 81 -1.89 -0.64 2.63
N GLY A 82 -1.04 -1.67 2.61
CA GLY A 82 0.28 -1.60 3.25
C GLY A 82 1.20 -0.47 2.74
N ARG A 83 1.04 -0.03 1.49
CA ARG A 83 1.80 1.11 0.93
C ARG A 83 1.31 2.42 1.52
N GLN A 84 0.00 2.59 1.64
CA GLN A 84 -0.60 3.78 2.25
C GLN A 84 -0.22 3.88 3.73
N ILE A 85 -0.28 2.77 4.49
CA ILE A 85 0.17 2.74 5.91
C ILE A 85 1.62 3.22 6.03
N ARG A 86 2.52 2.68 5.20
CA ARG A 86 3.93 3.11 5.17
C ARG A 86 4.08 4.61 4.89
N ASN A 87 3.31 5.14 3.93
CA ASN A 87 3.34 6.55 3.57
C ASN A 87 2.88 7.45 4.72
N VAL A 88 1.79 7.06 5.40
CA VAL A 88 1.29 7.79 6.58
C VAL A 88 2.36 7.87 7.66
N ILE A 89 3.01 6.75 8.00
CA ILE A 89 4.08 6.73 9.01
C ILE A 89 5.27 7.61 8.60
N THR A 90 5.66 7.54 7.32
CA THR A 90 6.77 8.35 6.80
C THR A 90 6.45 9.83 6.90
N LEU A 91 5.24 10.24 6.52
CA LEU A 91 4.82 11.63 6.62
C LEU A 91 4.68 12.09 8.08
N ALA A 92 4.14 11.24 8.96
CA ALA A 92 4.04 11.53 10.39
C ALA A 92 5.42 11.78 11.02
N ARG A 93 6.43 10.97 10.67
CA ARG A 93 7.82 11.19 11.09
C ARG A 93 8.35 12.53 10.60
N TYR A 94 8.11 12.88 9.35
CA TYR A 94 8.54 14.18 8.81
C TYR A 94 7.84 15.35 9.52
N LEU A 95 6.55 15.24 9.82
CA LEU A 95 5.80 16.25 10.58
C LEU A 95 6.39 16.43 11.99
N ALA A 96 6.62 15.34 12.72
CA ALA A 96 7.21 15.38 14.05
C ALA A 96 8.61 16.01 14.03
N LYS A 97 9.46 15.59 13.07
CA LYS A 97 10.82 16.14 12.90
C LYS A 97 10.81 17.62 12.54
N PHE A 98 9.93 18.04 11.64
CA PHE A 98 9.77 19.45 11.24
C PHE A 98 9.34 20.31 12.43
N ARG A 99 8.40 19.81 13.26
CA ARG A 99 7.94 20.47 14.48
C ARG A 99 8.92 20.36 15.66
N LYS A 100 10.02 19.63 15.51
CA LYS A 100 10.98 19.28 16.59
C LYS A 100 10.29 18.63 17.80
N GLN A 101 9.25 17.85 17.54
CA GLN A 101 8.45 17.18 18.56
C GLN A 101 8.70 15.67 18.52
N MET A 102 8.35 15.01 19.61
CA MET A 102 8.25 13.56 19.64
C MET A 102 7.13 13.10 18.70
N LEU A 103 7.37 12.02 17.95
CA LEU A 103 6.32 11.40 17.15
C LEU A 103 5.27 10.80 18.07
N VAL A 104 4.01 11.19 17.85
CA VAL A 104 2.83 10.79 18.64
C VAL A 104 1.68 10.51 17.67
N TYR A 105 0.64 9.83 18.13
CA TYR A 105 -0.57 9.48 17.40
C TYR A 105 -1.17 10.67 16.62
N LYS A 106 -1.17 11.88 17.22
CA LYS A 106 -1.66 13.09 16.55
C LYS A 106 -0.95 13.38 15.22
N HIS A 107 0.36 13.15 15.14
CA HIS A 107 1.10 13.32 13.88
C HIS A 107 0.71 12.29 12.82
N VAL A 108 0.36 11.07 13.27
CA VAL A 108 -0.14 10.01 12.40
C VAL A 108 -1.51 10.40 11.86
N GLN A 109 -2.42 10.89 12.72
CA GLN A 109 -3.72 11.42 12.30
C GLN A 109 -3.60 12.60 11.32
N ASP A 110 -2.70 13.56 11.58
CA ASP A 110 -2.45 14.68 10.67
C ASP A 110 -2.00 14.17 9.28
N ALA A 111 -1.13 13.15 9.26
CA ALA A 111 -0.64 12.53 8.03
C ALA A 111 -1.72 11.77 7.25
N PHE A 112 -2.72 11.17 7.94
CA PHE A 112 -3.84 10.51 7.28
C PHE A 112 -4.59 11.46 6.36
N ALA A 113 -4.92 12.66 6.84
CA ALA A 113 -5.69 13.63 6.06
C ALA A 113 -4.98 13.98 4.74
N SER A 114 -3.65 14.06 4.75
CA SER A 114 -2.86 14.32 3.54
C SER A 114 -2.81 13.12 2.60
N VAL A 115 -2.63 11.91 3.11
CA VAL A 115 -2.54 10.69 2.29
C VAL A 115 -3.88 10.36 1.65
N VAL A 116 -4.98 10.46 2.39
CA VAL A 116 -6.34 10.19 1.88
C VAL A 116 -6.73 11.20 0.81
N LYS A 117 -6.53 12.51 1.06
CA LYS A 117 -6.82 13.55 0.05
C LYS A 117 -6.04 13.35 -1.24
N PHE A 118 -4.78 12.93 -1.14
CA PHE A 118 -3.94 12.65 -2.31
C PHE A 118 -4.44 11.42 -3.09
N ASP A 119 -4.84 10.35 -2.38
CA ASP A 119 -5.37 9.14 -3.01
C ASP A 119 -6.72 9.41 -3.70
N GLU A 120 -7.63 10.15 -3.04
CA GLU A 120 -8.88 10.61 -3.64
C GLU A 120 -8.66 11.45 -4.90
N TYR A 121 -7.68 12.35 -4.87
CA TYR A 121 -7.30 13.15 -6.04
C TYR A 121 -6.82 12.27 -7.21
N LEU A 122 -5.93 11.31 -6.94
CA LEU A 122 -5.45 10.37 -7.97
C LEU A 122 -6.56 9.49 -8.52
N ASN A 123 -7.48 9.02 -7.68
CA ASN A 123 -8.61 8.20 -8.10
C ASN A 123 -9.58 8.99 -8.99
N LYS A 124 -9.81 10.28 -8.70
CA LYS A 124 -10.59 11.16 -9.59
C LYS A 124 -9.93 11.33 -10.96
N LEU A 125 -8.62 11.53 -11.01
CA LEU A 125 -7.88 11.65 -12.28
C LEU A 125 -7.92 10.36 -13.08
N ARG A 126 -7.68 9.20 -12.43
CA ARG A 126 -7.73 7.89 -13.09
C ARG A 126 -9.13 7.53 -13.60
N GLY A 127 -10.18 7.86 -12.84
CA GLY A 127 -11.56 7.69 -13.29
C GLY A 127 -11.93 8.60 -14.47
N SER A 128 -11.28 9.77 -14.59
CA SER A 128 -11.39 10.61 -15.79
C SER A 128 -10.59 10.02 -16.96
N ASP A 129 -9.46 9.35 -16.67
CA ASP A 129 -8.64 8.73 -17.69
C ASP A 129 -9.28 7.48 -18.32
N ASP A 130 -9.89 6.63 -17.50
CA ASP A 130 -10.60 5.44 -17.98
C ASP A 130 -11.86 5.81 -18.81
N ARG A 131 -12.46 6.99 -18.57
CA ARG A 131 -13.59 7.50 -19.37
C ARG A 131 -13.17 7.92 -20.77
N TRP A 132 -12.05 8.64 -20.94
CA TRP A 132 -11.58 8.98 -22.30
C TRP A 132 -11.08 7.75 -23.07
N ALA A 133 -10.48 6.77 -22.39
CA ALA A 133 -10.02 5.52 -23.00
C ALA A 133 -11.20 4.64 -23.46
N THR A 134 -12.35 4.75 -22.80
CA THR A 134 -13.58 4.04 -23.18
C THR A 134 -14.33 4.77 -24.30
N GLU A 135 -14.41 6.10 -24.27
CA GLU A 135 -15.04 6.90 -25.33
C GLU A 135 -14.23 6.93 -26.64
N SER A 136 -12.90 6.93 -26.56
CA SER A 136 -12.02 6.89 -27.74
C SER A 136 -11.97 5.52 -28.45
N ARG A 137 -12.57 4.48 -27.85
CA ARG A 137 -12.71 3.14 -28.47
C ARG A 137 -14.06 2.93 -29.17
N LEU A 138 -14.99 3.89 -29.05
CA LEU A 138 -16.32 3.85 -29.67
C LEU A 138 -16.44 4.78 -30.89
N ARG A 139 -15.32 5.32 -31.39
CA ARG A 139 -15.20 5.98 -32.70
C ARG A 139 -14.16 5.26 -33.54
#